data_AF-A0A920MX63-F1
#
_entry.id   AF-A0A920MX63-F1
#
_cell.length_a   1.000
_cell.length_b   1.000
_cell.length_c   1.000
_cell.angle_alpha   90.00
_cell.angle_beta   90.00
_cell.angle_gamma   90.00
#
_symmetry.space_group_name_H-M   'P 1'
#
loop_
_entity.id
_entity.type
_entity.pdbx_description
1 polymer ?
#
loop_
_entity_poly.entity_id
_entity_poly.type
_entity_poly.pdbx_seq_one_letter_code
_entity_poly.pdbx_strand_id
1 'polypeptide(L)'
;MKKPRKSEYRKFKVKTIDGIDDFASMREIVHRRYKRVKKEGTGLPDLILIDGGKGQLSMAVSALRELGLDYLPIIGLAKRLEEVFIPGNSDPQSIHKQSPGLNFT
;
A
#
# COMPACT_ATOMS: atom_id res chain seq x y z
N MET A 1 -11.98 11.13 15.40
CA MET A 1 -11.76 11.22 13.93
C MET A 1 -10.27 11.21 13.64
N LYS A 2 -9.77 10.24 12.87
CA LYS A 2 -8.43 10.33 12.27
C LYS A 2 -8.50 11.43 11.20
N LYS A 3 -7.68 12.47 11.30
CA LYS A 3 -7.61 13.58 10.32
C LYS A 3 -6.38 13.41 9.42
N PRO A 4 -6.44 13.77 8.13
CA PRO A 4 -5.29 13.70 7.25
C PRO A 4 -4.11 14.55 7.75
N ARG A 5 -2.92 13.96 7.82
CA ARG A 5 -1.67 14.67 8.17
C ARG A 5 -0.93 15.08 6.91
N LYS A 6 -1.32 16.23 6.33
CA LYS A 6 -0.76 16.73 5.06
C LYS A 6 0.77 16.87 5.08
N SER A 7 1.36 17.20 6.23
CA SER A 7 2.81 17.31 6.42
C SER A 7 3.57 15.99 6.20
N GLU A 8 2.89 14.85 6.31
CA GLU A 8 3.48 13.52 6.11
C GLU A 8 3.34 13.01 4.66
N TYR A 9 2.69 13.79 3.78
CA TYR A 9 2.51 13.43 2.37
C TYR A 9 3.87 13.47 1.67
N ARG A 10 4.12 12.50 0.79
CA ARG A 10 5.36 12.39 0.03
C ARG A 10 5.04 12.07 -1.42
N LYS A 11 5.74 12.71 -2.35
CA LYS A 11 5.75 12.37 -3.77
C LYS A 11 7.03 11.60 -4.07
N PHE A 12 6.92 10.44 -4.71
CA PHE A 12 8.06 9.64 -5.11
C PHE A 12 8.20 9.70 -6.63
N LYS A 13 9.40 10.06 -7.10
CA LYS A 13 9.81 9.82 -8.49
C LYS A 13 10.48 8.44 -8.54
N VAL A 14 9.99 7.59 -9.43
CA VAL A 14 10.59 6.29 -9.79
C VAL A 14 11.96 6.56 -10.42
N LYS A 15 12.98 5.78 -10.04
CA LYS A 15 14.37 6.08 -10.41
C LYS A 15 15.04 4.99 -11.25
N THR A 16 14.62 3.74 -11.09
CA THR A 16 15.41 2.59 -11.59
C THR A 16 14.72 1.79 -12.68
N ILE A 17 13.60 2.28 -13.20
CA ILE A 17 12.74 1.53 -14.13
C ILE A 17 12.60 2.33 -15.42
N ASP A 18 12.99 1.72 -16.53
CA ASP A 18 12.81 2.25 -17.87
C ASP A 18 11.44 1.83 -18.42
N GLY A 19 10.62 2.80 -18.83
CA GLY A 19 9.26 2.57 -19.33
C GLY A 19 8.19 2.53 -18.24
N ILE A 20 6.98 2.07 -18.62
CA ILE A 20 5.81 2.03 -17.75
C ILE A 20 5.70 0.62 -17.16
N ASP A 21 6.35 0.40 -16.01
CA ASP A 21 6.16 -0.80 -15.19
C ASP A 21 5.66 -0.40 -13.80
N ASP A 22 4.33 -0.45 -13.65
CA ASP A 22 3.64 -0.09 -12.41
C ASP A 22 3.94 -1.06 -11.26
N PHE A 23 4.27 -2.32 -11.55
CA PHE A 23 4.59 -3.32 -10.54
C PHE A 23 5.98 -3.08 -9.95
N ALA A 24 6.98 -2.91 -10.82
CA ALA A 24 8.33 -2.57 -10.39
C ALA A 24 8.33 -1.21 -9.66
N SER A 25 7.56 -0.24 -10.16
CA SER A 25 7.43 1.09 -9.54
C SER A 25 6.85 1.01 -8.14
N MET A 26 5.79 0.22 -7.95
CA MET A 26 5.18 -0.01 -6.63
C MET A 26 6.19 -0.63 -5.65
N ARG A 27 6.93 -1.65 -6.10
CA ARG A 27 7.99 -2.27 -5.28
C ARG A 27 9.03 -1.24 -4.86
N GLU A 28 9.56 -0.45 -5.80
CA GLU A 28 10.61 0.54 -5.55
C GLU A 28 10.16 1.57 -4.51
N ILE A 29 8.95 2.11 -4.67
CA ILE A 29 8.40 3.16 -3.81
C ILE A 29 8.20 2.63 -2.38
N VAL A 30 7.55 1.47 -2.24
CA VAL A 30 7.27 0.85 -0.93
C VAL A 30 8.59 0.53 -0.22
N HIS A 31 9.53 -0.10 -0.92
CA HIS A 31 10.84 -0.43 -0.37
C HIS A 31 11.58 0.83 0.11
N ARG A 32 11.66 1.87 -0.73
CA ARG A 32 12.36 3.12 -0.37
C ARG A 32 11.70 3.84 0.81
N ARG A 33 10.38 3.89 0.86
CA ARG A 33 9.64 4.52 1.97
C ARG A 33 9.94 3.82 3.28
N TYR A 34 9.72 2.52 3.35
CA TYR A 34 9.83 1.78 4.62
C TYR A 34 11.26 1.51 5.04
N LYS A 35 12.21 1.42 4.10
CA LYS A 35 13.64 1.42 4.41
C LYS A 35 14.05 2.69 5.14
N ARG A 36 13.55 3.85 4.69
CA ARG A 36 13.81 5.14 5.35
C ARG A 36 13.13 5.22 6.73
N VAL A 37 11.86 4.85 6.83
CA VAL A 37 11.14 4.83 8.11
C VAL A 37 11.82 3.92 9.13
N LYS A 38 12.25 2.72 8.73
CA LYS A 38 13.00 1.78 9.58
C LYS A 38 14.35 2.37 10.02
N LYS A 39 15.04 3.09 9.13
CA LYS A 39 16.32 3.75 9.43
C LYS A 39 16.17 4.95 10.37
N GLU A 40 15.16 5.79 10.15
CA GLU A 40 14.95 7.04 10.88
C GLU A 40 14.12 6.86 12.17
N GLY A 41 13.49 5.69 12.37
CA GLY A 41 12.72 5.40 13.58
C GLY A 41 11.43 6.21 13.71
N THR A 42 10.88 6.74 12.61
CA THR A 42 9.75 7.69 12.63
C THR A 42 8.38 7.07 12.92
N GLY A 43 8.34 5.83 13.42
CA GLY A 43 7.13 5.05 13.66
C GLY A 43 6.59 4.35 12.41
N LEU A 44 5.99 3.17 12.60
CA LEU A 44 5.34 2.38 11.55
C LEU A 44 3.81 2.59 11.59
N PRO A 45 3.11 2.49 10.45
CA PRO A 45 1.67 2.63 10.41
C PRO A 45 0.98 1.36 10.95
N ASP A 46 -0.24 1.53 11.48
CA ASP A 46 -1.10 0.41 11.88
C ASP A 46 -1.69 -0.36 10.67
N LEU A 47 -1.80 0.32 9.52
CA LEU A 47 -2.34 -0.22 8.27
C LEU A 47 -1.73 0.50 7.07
N ILE A 48 -1.37 -0.28 6.05
CA ILE A 48 -0.90 0.20 4.76
C ILE A 48 -2.01 0.00 3.73
N LEU A 49 -2.33 1.07 2.99
CA LEU A 49 -3.33 1.05 1.92
C LEU A 49 -2.64 1.25 0.58
N ILE A 50 -2.87 0.34 -0.36
CA ILE A 50 -2.40 0.44 -1.74
C ILE A 50 -3.60 0.68 -2.64
N ASP A 51 -3.65 1.81 -3.37
CA ASP A 51 -4.63 2.02 -4.45
C ASP A 51 -4.15 1.23 -5.67
N GLY A 52 -4.55 -0.03 -5.74
CA GLY A 52 -4.03 -0.98 -6.70
C GLY A 52 -4.57 -2.40 -6.55
N GLY A 53 -4.59 -3.12 -7.67
CA GLY A 53 -5.06 -4.50 -7.72
C GLY A 53 -4.08 -5.50 -7.10
N LYS A 54 -4.45 -6.79 -7.13
CA LYS A 54 -3.68 -7.91 -6.56
C LYS A 54 -2.19 -7.92 -6.94
N GLY A 55 -1.86 -7.60 -8.19
CA GLY A 55 -0.46 -7.56 -8.65
C GLY A 55 0.38 -6.48 -7.95
N GLN A 56 -0.15 -5.25 -7.87
CA GLN A 56 0.51 -4.14 -7.17
C GLN A 56 0.63 -4.39 -5.67
N LEU A 57 -0.43 -4.93 -5.05
CA LEU A 57 -0.40 -5.34 -3.64
C LEU A 57 0.68 -6.41 -3.40
N SER A 58 0.79 -7.42 -4.27
CA SER A 58 1.81 -8.45 -4.15
C SER A 58 3.24 -7.88 -4.21
N MET A 59 3.47 -6.86 -5.04
CA MET A 59 4.76 -6.18 -5.11
C MET A 59 5.07 -5.39 -3.85
N ALA A 60 4.07 -4.69 -3.29
CA ALA A 60 4.21 -3.98 -2.02
C ALA A 60 4.53 -4.94 -0.86
N VAL A 61 3.83 -6.08 -0.78
CA VAL A 61 4.09 -7.12 0.22
C VAL A 61 5.52 -7.65 0.10
N SER A 62 5.98 -7.93 -1.12
CA SER A 62 7.33 -8.43 -1.34
C SER A 62 8.41 -7.43 -0.90
N ALA A 63 8.20 -6.13 -1.13
CA ALA A 63 9.09 -5.07 -0.64
C ALA A 63 9.12 -4.98 0.90
N LEU A 64 7.98 -5.15 1.57
CA LEU A 64 7.91 -5.19 3.04
C LEU A 64 8.63 -6.41 3.61
N ARG A 65 8.44 -7.59 2.99
CA ARG A 65 9.11 -8.83 3.38
C ARG A 65 10.63 -8.71 3.32
N GLU A 66 11.16 -8.10 2.26
CA GLU A 66 12.61 -7.83 2.12
C GLU A 66 13.16 -6.98 3.28
N LEU A 67 12.32 -6.12 3.86
CA LEU A 67 12.67 -5.28 5.00
C LEU A 67 12.37 -5.94 6.36
N GLY A 68 11.80 -7.16 6.38
CA GLY A 68 11.32 -7.83 7.60
C GLY A 68 10.14 -7.10 8.26
N LEU A 69 9.28 -6.48 7.45
CA LEU A 69 8.10 -5.70 7.88
C LEU A 69 6.79 -6.31 7.38
N ASP A 70 6.79 -7.57 6.96
CA ASP A 70 5.63 -8.29 6.44
C ASP A 70 4.59 -8.67 7.50
N TYR A 71 4.89 -8.42 8.78
CA TYR A 71 3.91 -8.44 9.86
C TYR A 71 2.96 -7.23 9.87
N LEU A 72 3.26 -6.17 9.12
CA LEU A 72 2.41 -4.98 9.05
C LEU A 72 1.15 -5.28 8.23
N PRO A 73 -0.05 -4.93 8.75
CA PRO A 73 -1.28 -5.04 7.98
C PRO A 73 -1.20 -4.20 6.70
N ILE A 74 -1.49 -4.81 5.56
CA ILE A 74 -1.53 -4.16 4.25
C ILE A 74 -2.71 -4.68 3.44
N ILE A 75 -3.43 -3.77 2.79
CA ILE A 75 -4.57 -4.09 1.91
C ILE A 75 -4.46 -3.32 0.59
N GLY A 76 -4.97 -3.92 -0.48
CA GLY A 76 -5.14 -3.29 -1.79
C GLY A 76 -6.60 -2.90 -2.00
N LEU A 77 -6.84 -1.69 -2.50
CA LEU A 77 -8.15 -1.25 -2.98
C LEU A 77 -8.13 -1.18 -4.51
N ALA A 78 -8.99 -1.95 -5.17
CA ALA A 78 -9.17 -1.83 -6.61
C ALA A 78 -10.45 -1.06 -6.96
N LYS A 79 -10.36 -0.24 -8.01
CA LYS A 79 -11.47 0.63 -8.44
C LYS A 79 -12.65 -0.11 -9.08
N ARG A 80 -12.45 -1.35 -9.56
CA ARG A 80 -13.56 -2.16 -10.05
C ARG A 80 -14.21 -2.84 -8.83
N LEU A 81 -15.49 -2.51 -8.59
CA LEU A 81 -16.36 -3.11 -7.57
C LEU A 81 -15.98 -2.92 -6.09
N GLU A 82 -15.19 -1.89 -5.75
CA GLU A 82 -14.80 -1.61 -4.35
C GLU A 82 -14.17 -2.84 -3.66
N GLU A 83 -13.38 -3.58 -4.43
CA GLU A 83 -12.75 -4.81 -3.99
C GLU A 83 -11.56 -4.53 -3.07
N VAL A 84 -11.56 -5.19 -1.91
CA VAL A 84 -10.44 -5.24 -0.99
C VAL A 84 -9.66 -6.52 -1.22
N PHE A 85 -8.38 -6.37 -1.50
CA PHE A 85 -7.42 -7.46 -1.55
C PHE A 85 -6.65 -7.52 -0.23
N ILE A 86 -6.67 -8.71 0.39
CA ILE A 86 -5.90 -9.02 1.58
C ILE A 86 -4.82 -10.04 1.17
N PRO A 87 -3.54 -9.83 1.52
CA PRO A 87 -2.48 -10.78 1.23
C PRO A 87 -2.81 -12.18 1.76
N GLY A 88 -2.56 -13.20 0.95
CA GLY A 88 -2.85 -14.60 1.29
C GLY A 88 -4.27 -15.06 0.98
N ASN A 89 -5.19 -14.15 0.63
CA ASN A 89 -6.51 -14.51 0.13
C ASN A 89 -6.54 -14.48 -1.41
N SER A 90 -7.07 -15.52 -2.04
CA SER A 90 -7.22 -15.59 -3.49
C SER A 90 -8.32 -14.65 -4.00
N ASP A 91 -9.40 -14.53 -3.23
CA ASP A 91 -10.64 -13.87 -3.63
C ASP A 91 -10.74 -12.47 -3.00
N PRO A 92 -11.12 -11.44 -3.77
CA PRO A 92 -11.37 -10.13 -3.23
C PRO A 92 -12.59 -10.14 -2.32
N GLN A 93 -12.56 -9.30 -1.29
CA GLN A 93 -13.76 -9.01 -0.51
C GLN A 93 -14.48 -7.82 -1.12
N SER A 94 -15.74 -8.01 -1.53
CA SER A 94 -16.58 -6.90 -1.95
C SER A 94 -17.04 -6.12 -0.73
N ILE A 95 -16.75 -4.82 -0.72
CA ILE A 95 -17.39 -3.91 0.23
C ILE A 95 -18.75 -3.52 -0.36
N HIS A 96 -19.83 -3.72 0.41
CA HIS A 96 -21.13 -3.17 0.03
C HIS A 96 -21.04 -1.62 0.02
N LYS A 97 -21.52 -0.97 -1.04
CA LYS A 97 -21.52 0.50 -1.28
C LYS A 97 -22.03 1.38 -0.13
N GLN A 98 -22.70 0.80 0.87
CA GLN A 98 -23.27 1.49 2.02
C GLN A 98 -22.43 1.32 3.31
N SER A 99 -21.29 0.62 3.23
CA SER A 99 -20.47 0.38 4.42
C SER A 99 -19.79 1.69 4.87
N PRO A 100 -19.75 1.98 6.19
CA PRO A 100 -19.01 3.12 6.73
C PRO A 100 -17.50 3.12 6.40
N GLY A 101 -16.95 1.97 6.00
CA GLY A 101 -15.52 1.82 5.68
C GLY A 101 -15.08 2.41 4.35
N LEU A 102 -16.02 2.82 3.48
CA LEU A 102 -15.73 3.40 2.17
C LEU A 102 -15.76 4.94 2.16
N ASN A 103 -16.35 5.56 3.19
CA ASN A 103 -16.43 7.02 3.32
C ASN A 103 -15.24 7.55 4.14
N PHE A 104 -14.13 7.84 3.46
CA PHE A 104 -13.04 8.61 4.05
C PHE A 104 -13.37 10.11 4.01
N THR A 105 -14.33 10.56 4.83
CA THR A 105 -14.69 11.98 4.98
C THR A 105 -13.86 12.69 6.05
#